data_AF-A0A7K0ENQ9-F1
#
_entry.id   AF-A0A7K0ENQ9-F1
#
_cell.length_a   1.000
_cell.length_b   1.000
_cell.length_c   1.000
_cell.angle_alpha   90.00
_cell.angle_beta   90.00
_cell.angle_gamma   90.00
#
_symmetry.space_group_name_H-M   'P 1'
#
loop_
_entity.id
_entity.type
_entity.pdbx_description
1 polymer ?
#
loop_
_entity_poly.entity_id
_entity_poly.type
_entity_poly.pdbx_seq_one_letter_code
_entity_poly.pdbx_strand_id
1 'polypeptide(L)' 'MSIIYNNKGKQLAPCIISKAMYALKLKVKKPNNKKKCSNEYWITTVETVGKANNNTRAEIEEAIKEYDSLIK' A
#
# COMPACT_ATOMS: atom_id res chain seq x y z
N MET A 1 -11.10 -0.41 11.53
CA MET A 1 -10.09 -0.58 10.45
C MET A 1 -10.87 -0.90 9.19
N SER A 2 -10.93 0.03 8.23
CA SER A 2 -11.77 -0.15 7.03
C SER A 2 -11.23 -1.30 6.17
N ILE A 3 -12.12 -2.17 5.72
CA ILE A 3 -11.76 -3.30 4.85
C ILE A 3 -11.60 -2.75 3.43
N ILE A 4 -10.42 -2.94 2.83
CA ILE A 4 -10.14 -2.51 1.45
C ILE A 4 -10.11 -3.75 0.56
N TYR A 5 -10.84 -3.69 -0.55
CA TYR A 5 -10.90 -4.74 -1.56
C TYR A 5 -10.10 -4.33 -2.79
N ASN A 6 -9.47 -5.29 -3.46
CA ASN A 6 -8.87 -5.04 -4.77
C ASN A 6 -9.94 -4.98 -5.88
N ASN A 7 -9.52 -4.66 -7.09
CA ASN A 7 -10.36 -4.64 -8.30
C ASN A 7 -11.01 -5.99 -8.68
N LYS A 8 -10.66 -7.09 -8.02
CA LYS A 8 -11.26 -8.43 -8.19
C LYS A 8 -12.21 -8.80 -7.04
N GLY A 9 -12.55 -7.86 -6.14
CA GLY A 9 -13.39 -8.11 -4.97
C GLY A 9 -12.71 -8.91 -3.85
N LYS A 10 -11.40 -9.14 -3.94
CA LYS A 10 -10.63 -9.85 -2.91
C LYS A 10 -10.14 -8.87 -1.84
N GLN A 11 -10.34 -9.23 -0.58
CA GLN A 11 -9.85 -8.45 0.54
C GLN A 11 -8.33 -8.32 0.53
N LEU A 12 -7.84 -7.08 0.67
CA LEU A 12 -6.42 -6.80 0.81
C LEU A 12 -5.96 -7.03 2.25
N ALA A 13 -4.75 -7.53 2.41
CA ALA A 13 -4.18 -7.88 3.70
C ALA A 13 -3.93 -6.59 4.52
N PRO A 14 -4.49 -6.46 5.74
CA PRO A 14 -4.39 -5.23 6.54
C PRO A 14 -2.95 -4.75 6.80
N CYS A 15 -2.01 -5.68 6.95
CA CYS A 15 -0.59 -5.39 7.15
C CYS A 15 0.09 -4.79 5.91
N ILE A 16 -0.36 -5.17 4.71
CA ILE A 16 0.15 -4.63 3.44
C ILE A 16 -0.52 -3.28 3.15
N ILE A 17 -1.82 -3.15 3.43
CA ILE A 17 -2.53 -1.86 3.39
C ILE A 17 -1.82 -0.84 4.28
N SER A 18 -1.48 -1.20 5.52
CA SER A 18 -0.80 -0.26 6.42
C SER A 18 0.59 0.16 5.91
N LYS A 19 1.26 -0.66 5.09
CA LYS A 19 2.51 -0.27 4.41
C LYS A 19 2.24 0.70 3.27
N ALA A 20 1.24 0.42 2.44
CA ALA A 20 0.84 1.30 1.37
C ALA A 20 0.40 2.68 1.89
N MET A 21 -0.37 2.73 2.98
CA MET A 21 -0.75 3.99 3.63
C MET A 21 0.47 4.79 4.14
N TYR A 22 1.51 4.10 4.64
CA TYR A 22 2.73 4.77 5.07
C TYR A 22 3.52 5.30 3.86
N ALA A 23 3.68 4.49 2.82
CA ALA A 23 4.35 4.89 1.57
C ALA A 23 3.65 6.08 0.88
N LEU A 24 2.31 6.10 0.90
CA LEU A 24 1.49 7.19 0.38
C LEU A 24 1.40 8.41 1.31
N LYS A 25 2.20 8.46 2.40
CA LYS A 25 2.22 9.53 3.39
C LYS A 25 0.86 9.78 4.09
N LEU A 26 -0.07 8.84 4.00
CA LEU A 26 -1.37 8.85 4.70
C LEU A 26 -1.22 8.50 6.18
N LYS A 27 -0.05 7.99 6.58
CA LYS A 27 0.27 7.61 7.96
C LYS A 27 1.68 8.02 8.33
N VAL A 28 1.82 8.66 9.50
CA VAL A 28 3.13 9.12 10.02
C VAL A 28 3.98 7.97 10.59
N LYS A 29 3.34 6.97 11.22
CA LYS A 29 4.06 5.89 11.90
C LYS A 29 4.42 4.74 10.95
N LYS A 30 5.74 4.47 10.82
CA LYS A 30 6.26 3.33 10.05
C LYS A 30 5.70 2.00 10.60
N PRO A 31 5.20 1.09 9.75
CA PRO A 31 4.77 -0.23 10.17
C PRO A 31 5.97 -1.07 10.63
N ASN A 32 5.84 -1.76 11.76
CA ASN A 32 6.87 -2.68 12.27
C ASN A 32 6.78 -4.10 11.66
N ASN A 33 5.98 -4.29 10.60
CA ASN A 33 5.79 -5.62 10.02
C ASN A 33 6.76 -5.86 8.87
N LYS A 34 7.46 -7.02 8.89
CA LYS A 34 8.36 -7.45 7.81
C LYS A 34 7.67 -8.38 6.80
N LYS A 35 6.33 -8.45 6.82
CA LYS A 35 5.58 -9.34 5.93
C LYS A 35 5.82 -8.91 4.48
N LYS A 36 6.27 -9.88 3.68
CA LYS A 36 6.46 -9.73 2.23
C LYS A 36 5.17 -10.13 1.50
N CYS A 37 4.98 -9.57 0.33
CA CYS A 37 3.97 -9.93 -0.65
C CYS A 37 4.62 -9.89 -2.04
N SER A 38 3.93 -10.42 -3.05
CA SER A 38 4.41 -10.28 -4.43
C SER A 38 4.38 -8.81 -4.86
N ASN A 39 5.23 -8.47 -5.83
CA ASN A 39 5.30 -7.12 -6.38
C ASN A 39 3.96 -6.70 -7.01
N GLU A 40 3.32 -7.57 -7.78
CA GLU A 40 1.99 -7.32 -8.35
C GLU A 40 0.94 -7.01 -7.27
N TYR A 41 0.99 -7.74 -6.15
CA TYR A 41 0.08 -7.51 -5.04
C TYR A 41 0.34 -6.16 -4.36
N TRP A 42 1.62 -5.80 -4.22
CA TRP A 42 2.02 -4.50 -3.69
C TRP A 42 1.51 -3.36 -4.57
N ILE A 43 1.80 -3.41 -5.88
CA ILE A 43 1.37 -2.40 -6.87
C ILE A 43 -0.15 -2.23 -6.80
N THR A 44 -0.90 -3.33 -6.88
CA THR A 44 -2.37 -3.31 -6.79
C THR A 44 -2.84 -2.66 -5.48
N THR A 45 -2.17 -2.94 -4.37
CA THR A 45 -2.53 -2.38 -3.06
C THR A 45 -2.28 -0.87 -3.01
N VAL A 46 -1.11 -0.41 -3.44
CA VAL A 46 -0.78 1.03 -3.46
C VAL A 46 -1.71 1.78 -4.39
N GLU A 47 -1.98 1.26 -5.60
CA GLU A 47 -2.92 1.88 -6.52
C GLU A 47 -4.33 1.97 -5.94
N THR A 48 -4.81 0.89 -5.31
CA THR A 48 -6.16 0.85 -4.72
C THR A 48 -6.28 1.87 -3.59
N VAL A 49 -5.29 1.90 -2.68
CA VAL A 49 -5.28 2.83 -1.55
C VAL A 49 -5.11 4.27 -2.03
N GLY A 50 -4.20 4.52 -2.97
CA GLY A 50 -3.94 5.85 -3.51
C GLY A 50 -5.15 6.43 -4.23
N LYS A 51 -5.79 5.64 -5.11
CA LYS A 51 -7.04 6.04 -5.79
C LYS A 51 -8.16 6.33 -4.80
N ALA A 52 -8.31 5.50 -3.76
CA ALA A 52 -9.33 5.70 -2.73
C ALA A 52 -9.10 6.97 -1.88
N ASN A 53 -7.87 7.48 -1.81
CA ASN A 53 -7.50 8.67 -1.05
C ASN A 53 -7.18 9.89 -1.93
N ASN A 54 -7.51 9.83 -3.24
CA ASN A 54 -7.24 10.89 -4.21
C ASN A 54 -5.75 11.30 -4.32
N ASN A 55 -4.83 10.37 -4.04
CA ASN A 55 -3.42 10.58 -4.30
C ASN A 55 -3.16 10.75 -5.81
N THR A 56 -2.18 11.59 -6.13
CA THR A 56 -1.74 11.80 -7.51
C THR A 56 -1.03 10.55 -8.05
N ARG A 57 -0.99 10.42 -9.37
CA ARG A 57 -0.27 9.33 -10.02
C ARG A 57 1.22 9.31 -9.66
N ALA A 58 1.83 10.49 -9.52
CA ALA A 58 3.23 10.61 -9.12
C ALA A 58 3.47 10.03 -7.71
N GLU A 59 2.61 10.37 -6.73
CA GLU A 59 2.71 9.82 -5.38
C GLU A 59 2.53 8.30 -5.34
N ILE A 60 1.62 7.76 -6.16
CA ILE A 60 1.41 6.32 -6.28
C ILE A 60 2.67 5.64 -6.84
N GLU A 61 3.28 6.20 -7.89
CA GLU A 61 4.48 5.65 -8.51
C GLU A 61 5.71 5.73 -7.58
N GLU A 62 5.84 6.79 -6.79
CA GLU A 62 6.85 6.89 -5.73
C GLU A 62 6.64 5.83 -4.65
N ALA A 63 5.41 5.71 -4.14
CA ALA A 63 5.05 4.74 -3.11
C ALA A 63 5.27 3.29 -3.57
N ILE A 64 5.09 2.99 -4.86
CA ILE A 64 5.39 1.66 -5.42
C ILE A 64 6.88 1.33 -5.27
N LYS A 65 7.78 2.30 -5.52
CA LYS A 65 9.24 2.12 -5.41
C LYS A 65 9.73 1.99 -3.97
N GLU A 66 9.00 2.53 -3.00
CA GLU A 66 9.37 2.46 -1.59
C GLU A 66 9.26 1.06 -0.95
N TYR A 67 8.72 0.06 -1.67
CA TYR A 67 8.46 -1.27 -1.10
C TYR A 67 9.68 -1.90 -0.44
N ASP A 68 10.82 -1.88 -1.13
CA ASP A 68 12.05 -2.52 -0.67
C ASP A 68 12.56 -1.92 0.64
N SER A 69 12.37 -0.62 0.84
CA SER A 69 12.70 0.10 2.09
C SER A 69 11.78 -0.26 3.26
N LEU A 70 10.61 -0.85 2.99
CA LEU A 70 9.61 -1.26 3.99
C LEU A 70 9.67 -2.74 4.37
N ILE A 71 10.47 -3.54 3.66
CA ILE A 71 10.67 -4.97 3.94
C ILE A 71 12.09 -5.31 4.40
N LYS A 72 13.00 -4.33 4.41
CA LYS A 72 14.35 -4.41 4.97
C LYS A 72 14.28 -4.36 6.51
#